data_AF-J9EZX6-F1
#
_entry.id   AF-J9EZX6-F1
#
_cell.length_a   1.000
_cell.length_b   1.000
_cell.length_c   1.000
_cell.angle_alpha   90.00
_cell.angle_beta   90.00
_cell.angle_gamma   90.00
#
_symmetry.space_group_name_H-M   'P 1'
#
loop_
_entity.id
_entity.type
_entity.pdbx_description
1 polymer ?
#
loop_
_entity_poly.entity_id
_entity_poly.type
_entity_poly.pdbx_seq_one_letter_code
_entity_poly.pdbx_strand_id
1 'polypeptide(L)'
;MRDLQVCYGTTETSPVSFMSLRDEQPEERVKSVGYIMDHLESAVVDSEGIILPRGERGEVLVRGYSVMKYYWNNERQTKEEITADRWYHTGDIGIIHENGSLSIVGRKKDMIVVGVPDERYGEVVCAWIRLRDSAGDITEEDIRDFCKGRIAHFKIPRYILFKKENEFPLTVTGKIKKYEIRELSKIELGLEQIKRHVDHFNGEWVFDVQAEKHVAKPRG
;
A
#
# COMPACT_ATOMS: atom_id res chain seq x y z
N MET A 1 17.43 -17.51 12.82
CA MET A 1 17.01 -17.28 11.42
C MET A 1 18.10 -16.44 10.75
N ARG A 2 19.09 -17.04 10.05
CA ARG A 2 20.27 -16.28 9.56
C ARG A 2 20.12 -15.70 8.15
N ASP A 3 19.20 -16.24 7.35
CA ASP A 3 19.12 -15.99 5.91
C ASP A 3 17.96 -15.08 5.48
N LEU A 4 17.33 -14.38 6.43
CA LEU A 4 16.26 -13.40 6.11
C LEU A 4 16.87 -12.03 5.84
N GLN A 5 16.59 -11.46 4.67
CA GLN A 5 16.85 -10.04 4.39
C GLN A 5 15.54 -9.33 4.07
N VAL A 6 15.43 -8.10 4.54
CA VAL A 6 14.34 -7.20 4.18
C VAL A 6 14.84 -6.31 3.06
N CYS A 7 14.03 -6.16 2.02
CA CYS A 7 14.34 -5.30 0.89
C CYS A 7 13.15 -4.40 0.57
N TYR A 8 13.45 -3.24 -0.01
CA TYR A 8 12.45 -2.28 -0.46
C TYR A 8 12.87 -1.65 -1.79
N GLY A 9 11.89 -1.42 -2.63
CA GLY A 9 12.00 -0.67 -3.87
C GLY A 9 10.66 -0.69 -4.60
N THR A 10 10.63 -0.12 -5.80
CA THR A 10 9.45 -0.14 -6.66
C THR A 10 9.83 -0.72 -8.02
N THR A 11 8.85 -1.04 -8.85
CA THR A 11 9.13 -1.54 -10.22
C THR A 11 10.01 -0.56 -10.99
N GLU A 12 9.77 0.72 -10.78
CA GLU A 12 10.47 1.86 -11.35
C GLU A 12 11.92 1.99 -10.87
N THR A 13 12.33 1.30 -9.80
CA THR A 13 13.72 1.28 -9.33
C THR A 13 14.42 -0.06 -9.56
N SER A 14 13.86 -0.91 -10.42
CA SER A 14 14.47 -2.17 -10.85
C SER A 14 14.94 -3.10 -9.71
N PRO A 15 14.05 -3.88 -9.09
CA PRO A 15 12.94 -3.52 -8.20
C PRO A 15 13.37 -3.22 -6.75
N VAL A 16 14.68 -3.16 -6.47
CA VAL A 16 15.21 -3.00 -5.10
C VAL A 16 16.16 -1.82 -5.05
N SER A 17 15.94 -0.92 -4.08
CA SER A 17 16.80 0.22 -3.79
C SER A 17 17.39 0.17 -2.39
N PHE A 18 16.71 -0.49 -1.45
CA PHE A 18 17.15 -0.65 -0.06
C PHE A 18 17.19 -2.11 0.34
N MET A 19 18.19 -2.49 1.14
CA MET A 19 18.33 -3.85 1.65
C MET A 19 18.98 -3.88 3.04
N SER A 20 18.48 -4.74 3.93
CA SER A 20 19.08 -4.97 5.25
C SER A 20 20.42 -5.70 5.12
N LEU A 21 21.36 -5.41 6.01
CA LEU A 21 22.67 -6.09 6.00
C LEU A 21 22.55 -7.53 6.51
N ARG A 22 23.38 -8.43 5.97
CA ARG A 22 23.34 -9.87 6.30
C ARG A 22 23.94 -10.19 7.67
N ASP A 23 24.72 -9.30 8.24
CA ASP A 23 25.39 -9.43 9.53
C ASP A 23 24.62 -8.78 10.69
N GLU A 24 23.64 -7.92 10.42
CA GLU A 24 22.73 -7.38 11.44
C GLU A 24 21.91 -8.50 12.11
N GLN A 25 21.57 -8.37 13.40
CA GLN A 25 20.72 -9.35 14.06
C GLN A 25 19.33 -9.39 13.38
N PRO A 26 18.70 -10.57 13.21
CA PRO A 26 17.42 -10.70 12.51
C PRO A 26 16.32 -9.77 13.05
N GLU A 27 16.30 -9.55 14.36
CA GLU A 27 15.34 -8.69 15.05
C GLU A 27 15.51 -7.20 14.69
N GLU A 28 16.72 -6.78 14.31
CA GLU A 28 16.98 -5.42 13.83
C GLU A 28 16.57 -5.27 12.36
N ARG A 29 16.76 -6.31 11.54
CA ARG A 29 16.41 -6.29 10.11
C ARG A 29 14.92 -6.05 9.87
N VAL A 30 14.05 -6.50 10.77
CA VAL A 30 12.59 -6.36 10.63
C VAL A 30 12.06 -4.98 11.07
N LYS A 31 12.89 -4.15 11.72
CA LYS A 31 12.49 -2.81 12.17
C LYS A 31 12.53 -1.78 11.04
N SER A 32 13.38 -2.00 10.05
CA SER A 32 13.62 -1.10 8.92
C SER A 32 13.52 -1.85 7.59
N VAL A 33 13.70 -1.15 6.47
CA VAL A 33 13.88 -1.77 5.16
C VAL A 33 15.36 -1.81 4.73
N GLY A 34 16.26 -1.55 5.66
CA GLY A 34 17.71 -1.56 5.46
C GLY A 34 18.26 -0.25 4.90
N TYR A 35 19.37 -0.35 4.17
CA TYR A 35 20.19 0.78 3.71
C TYR A 35 20.13 0.90 2.19
N ILE A 36 20.39 2.09 1.67
CA ILE A 36 20.47 2.35 0.23
C ILE A 36 21.54 1.44 -0.39
N MET A 37 21.23 0.83 -1.54
CA MET A 37 22.16 -0.05 -2.25
C MET A 37 23.29 0.75 -2.91
N ASP A 38 24.39 0.05 -3.20
CA ASP A 38 25.57 0.63 -3.83
C ASP A 38 25.23 1.38 -5.12
N HIS A 39 25.88 2.53 -5.30
CA HIS A 39 25.71 3.40 -6.47
C HIS A 39 24.31 3.98 -6.67
N LEU A 40 23.45 3.91 -5.63
CA LEU A 40 22.19 4.64 -5.56
C LEU A 40 22.26 5.73 -4.50
N GLU A 41 21.43 6.74 -4.68
CA GLU A 41 21.24 7.85 -3.75
C GLU A 41 19.78 7.89 -3.32
N SER A 42 19.54 8.36 -2.09
CA SER A 42 18.19 8.58 -1.58
C SER A 42 18.13 9.81 -0.70
N ALA A 43 16.99 10.48 -0.75
CA ALA A 43 16.66 11.63 0.06
C ALA A 43 15.21 11.53 0.54
N VAL A 44 14.87 12.26 1.60
CA VAL A 44 13.49 12.45 2.05
C VAL A 44 13.12 13.92 1.82
N VAL A 45 11.95 14.18 1.24
CA VAL A 45 11.48 15.55 0.97
C VAL A 45 10.12 15.86 1.61
N ASP A 46 9.88 17.13 1.89
CA ASP A 46 8.56 17.61 2.34
C ASP A 46 7.55 17.78 1.18
N SER A 47 6.41 18.42 1.45
CA SER A 47 5.38 18.70 0.45
C SER A 47 5.79 19.72 -0.62
N GLU A 48 6.79 20.55 -0.34
CA GLU A 48 7.33 21.55 -1.28
C GLU A 48 8.51 21.00 -2.09
N GLY A 49 8.95 19.77 -1.79
CA GLY A 49 10.08 19.12 -2.47
C GLY A 49 11.44 19.48 -1.88
N ILE A 50 11.48 20.11 -0.70
CA ILE A 50 12.73 20.44 -0.01
C ILE A 50 13.27 19.20 0.70
N ILE A 51 14.56 18.93 0.52
CA ILE A 51 15.24 17.81 1.20
C ILE A 51 15.28 18.08 2.70
N LEU A 52 14.78 17.12 3.47
CA LEU A 52 14.70 17.16 4.92
C LEU A 52 15.96 16.55 5.57
N PRO A 53 16.33 16.99 6.78
CA PRO A 53 17.33 16.32 7.60
C PRO A 53 16.97 14.86 7.91
N ARG A 54 17.97 14.07 8.32
CA ARG A 54 17.72 12.71 8.83
C ARG A 54 16.83 12.76 10.07
N GLY A 55 16.04 11.69 10.27
CA GLY A 55 15.06 11.59 11.33
C GLY A 55 13.69 12.20 11.01
N GLU A 56 13.60 13.08 10.01
CA GLU A 56 12.34 13.69 9.59
C GLU A 56 11.52 12.80 8.66
N ARG A 57 10.19 13.00 8.70
CA ARG A 57 9.23 12.25 7.90
C ARG A 57 8.91 12.99 6.60
N GLY A 58 9.02 12.29 5.47
CA GLY A 58 8.69 12.85 4.16
C GLY A 58 8.63 11.80 3.05
N GLU A 59 8.46 12.24 1.80
CA GLU A 59 8.49 11.36 0.63
C GLU A 59 9.91 10.88 0.35
N VAL A 60 10.07 9.57 0.14
CA VAL A 60 11.36 8.98 -0.23
C VAL A 60 11.60 9.19 -1.73
N LEU A 61 12.74 9.78 -2.05
CA LEU A 61 13.27 9.89 -3.40
C LEU A 61 14.41 8.89 -3.60
N VAL A 62 14.55 8.38 -4.82
CA VAL A 62 15.68 7.55 -5.23
C VAL A 62 16.28 8.12 -6.50
N ARG A 63 17.60 8.15 -6.59
CA ARG A 63 18.35 8.51 -7.80
C ARG A 63 19.43 7.48 -8.06
N GLY A 64 19.67 7.17 -9.31
CA GLY A 64 20.74 6.26 -9.72
C GLY A 64 20.41 5.51 -10.99
N TYR A 65 21.29 4.57 -11.35
CA TYR A 65 21.18 3.78 -12.58
C TYR A 65 19.95 2.86 -12.61
N SER A 66 19.41 2.50 -11.43
CA SER A 66 18.29 1.58 -11.30
C SER A 66 16.92 2.23 -11.60
N VAL A 67 16.85 3.56 -11.58
CA VAL A 67 15.64 4.33 -11.86
C VAL A 67 15.27 4.20 -13.33
N MET A 68 14.01 3.88 -13.60
CA MET A 68 13.44 3.72 -14.92
C MET A 68 13.67 4.95 -15.81
N LYS A 69 13.55 4.76 -17.13
CA LYS A 69 13.72 5.87 -18.08
C LYS A 69 12.50 6.78 -18.11
N TYR A 70 11.31 6.20 -18.30
CA TYR A 70 10.02 6.90 -18.43
C TYR A 70 8.85 5.91 -18.40
N TYR A 71 7.64 6.43 -18.17
CA TYR A 71 6.40 5.70 -18.43
C TYR A 71 6.05 5.73 -19.92
N TRP A 72 5.82 4.56 -20.50
CA TRP A 72 5.45 4.44 -21.91
C TRP A 72 4.19 5.23 -22.24
N ASN A 73 4.25 6.06 -23.29
CA ASN A 73 3.15 6.93 -23.76
C ASN A 73 2.54 7.84 -22.67
N ASN A 74 3.31 8.18 -21.63
CA ASN A 74 2.85 9.06 -20.55
C ASN A 74 3.97 10.03 -20.12
N GLU A 75 4.29 10.96 -21.01
CA GLU A 75 5.33 11.98 -20.79
C GLU A 75 4.98 12.89 -19.60
N ARG A 76 3.69 13.23 -19.43
CA ARG A 76 3.22 14.07 -18.32
C ARG A 76 3.55 13.43 -16.98
N GLN A 77 3.13 12.17 -16.75
CA GLN A 77 3.42 11.46 -15.52
C GLN A 77 4.93 11.26 -15.33
N THR A 78 5.67 10.99 -16.40
CA THR A 78 7.13 10.85 -16.33
C THR A 78 7.78 12.11 -15.76
N LYS A 79 7.37 13.30 -16.22
CA LYS A 79 7.91 14.58 -15.73
C LYS A 79 7.42 14.95 -14.33
N GLU A 80 6.26 14.44 -13.92
CA GLU A 80 5.74 14.61 -12.57
C GLU A 80 6.49 13.75 -11.54
N GLU A 81 6.89 12.54 -11.92
CA GLU A 81 7.49 11.58 -11.00
C GLU A 81 9.03 11.49 -11.09
N ILE A 82 9.63 11.95 -12.19
CA ILE A 82 11.08 12.04 -12.34
C ILE A 82 11.48 13.50 -12.59
N THR A 83 12.25 14.06 -11.67
CA THR A 83 12.76 15.42 -11.77
C THR A 83 13.81 15.56 -12.88
N ALA A 84 14.09 16.81 -13.29
CA ALA A 84 15.10 17.09 -14.32
C ALA A 84 16.50 16.56 -13.96
N ASP A 85 16.84 16.53 -12.67
CA ASP A 85 18.08 16.00 -12.12
C ASP A 85 17.97 14.52 -11.70
N ARG A 86 16.97 13.80 -12.22
CA ARG A 86 16.79 12.34 -12.16
C ARG A 86 16.46 11.77 -10.78
N TRP A 87 15.94 12.57 -9.85
CA TRP A 87 15.27 12.03 -8.67
C TRP A 87 13.92 11.45 -9.05
N TYR A 88 13.66 10.22 -8.62
CA TYR A 88 12.38 9.56 -8.76
C TYR A 88 11.60 9.65 -7.45
N HIS A 89 10.38 10.19 -7.54
CA HIS A 89 9.39 10.21 -6.48
C HIS A 89 8.77 8.82 -6.32
N THR A 90 9.15 8.10 -5.26
CA THR A 90 8.62 6.75 -5.02
C THR A 90 7.12 6.74 -4.68
N GLY A 91 6.60 7.89 -4.23
CA GLY A 91 5.26 8.00 -3.69
C GLY A 91 5.08 7.31 -2.34
N ASP A 92 6.15 6.81 -1.71
CA ASP A 92 6.15 6.21 -0.37
C ASP A 92 6.72 7.21 0.65
N ILE A 93 6.13 7.25 1.84
CA ILE A 93 6.57 8.11 2.94
C ILE A 93 7.51 7.32 3.84
N GLY A 94 8.64 7.91 4.19
CA GLY A 94 9.67 7.25 4.99
C GLY A 94 10.43 8.20 5.89
N ILE A 95 11.27 7.59 6.73
CA ILE A 95 12.23 8.27 7.61
C ILE A 95 13.59 7.61 7.36
N ILE A 96 14.58 8.40 6.94
CA ILE A 96 15.98 7.95 6.93
C ILE A 96 16.56 8.28 8.30
N HIS A 97 16.95 7.25 9.05
CA HIS A 97 17.51 7.37 10.38
C HIS A 97 18.96 7.86 10.35
N GLU A 98 19.47 8.29 11.50
CA GLU A 98 20.87 8.76 11.64
C GLU A 98 21.90 7.74 11.15
N ASN A 99 21.67 6.44 11.38
CA ASN A 99 22.53 5.37 10.90
C ASN A 99 22.45 5.12 9.38
N GLY A 100 21.56 5.82 8.66
CA GLY A 100 21.35 5.69 7.22
C GLY A 100 20.32 4.63 6.82
N SER A 101 19.74 3.90 7.78
CA SER A 101 18.67 2.95 7.49
C SER A 101 17.35 3.66 7.20
N LEU A 102 16.52 3.09 6.33
CA LEU A 102 15.21 3.63 5.97
C LEU A 102 14.09 2.86 6.67
N SER A 103 13.10 3.59 7.17
CA SER A 103 11.81 3.03 7.58
C SER A 103 10.70 3.55 6.70
N ILE A 104 10.00 2.66 6.00
CA ILE A 104 8.79 3.02 5.25
C ILE A 104 7.63 3.17 6.23
N VAL A 105 7.07 4.37 6.26
CA VAL A 105 5.99 4.77 7.15
C VAL A 105 4.67 5.02 6.43
N GLY A 106 4.55 4.76 5.14
CA GLY A 106 3.25 4.84 4.47
C GLY A 106 3.39 5.15 3.00
N ARG A 107 2.29 5.58 2.41
CA ARG A 107 2.24 6.00 1.01
C ARG A 107 1.72 7.43 0.95
N LYS A 108 2.34 8.27 0.12
CA LYS A 108 1.91 9.64 -0.17
C LYS A 108 0.51 9.64 -0.81
N LYS A 109 0.16 8.56 -1.51
CA LYS A 109 -1.10 8.43 -2.23
C LYS A 109 -2.29 8.52 -1.28
N ASP A 110 -3.26 9.33 -1.70
CA ASP A 110 -4.52 9.62 -1.04
C ASP A 110 -5.50 8.43 -1.00
N MET A 111 -5.05 7.19 -1.21
CA MET A 111 -5.95 6.05 -1.31
C MET A 111 -5.31 4.76 -0.77
N ILE A 112 -6.08 4.03 0.04
CA ILE A 112 -5.73 2.71 0.57
C ILE A 112 -6.80 1.71 0.19
N VAL A 113 -6.37 0.56 -0.31
CA VAL A 113 -7.27 -0.52 -0.72
C VAL A 113 -7.08 -1.72 0.21
N VAL A 114 -8.18 -2.26 0.72
CA VAL A 114 -8.24 -3.45 1.57
C VAL A 114 -9.34 -4.40 1.11
N GLY A 115 -9.17 -5.70 1.37
CA GLY A 115 -10.25 -6.67 1.23
C GLY A 115 -11.14 -6.68 2.47
N VAL A 116 -12.45 -6.56 2.28
CA VAL A 116 -13.48 -6.70 3.34
C VAL A 116 -14.33 -7.96 3.09
N PRO A 117 -14.88 -8.60 4.14
CA PRO A 117 -15.68 -9.81 3.99
C PRO A 117 -16.90 -9.60 3.07
N ASP A 118 -17.24 -10.64 2.31
CA ASP A 118 -18.45 -10.71 1.50
C ASP A 118 -18.95 -12.16 1.47
N GLU A 119 -20.27 -12.36 1.66
CA GLU A 119 -20.86 -13.70 1.76
C GLU A 119 -20.68 -14.55 0.49
N ARG A 120 -20.65 -13.90 -0.69
CA ARG A 120 -20.63 -14.61 -1.98
C ARG A 120 -19.21 -14.80 -2.50
N TYR A 121 -18.38 -13.78 -2.35
CA TYR A 121 -17.03 -13.76 -2.93
C TYR A 121 -15.92 -14.00 -1.89
N GLY A 122 -16.28 -14.18 -0.61
CA GLY A 122 -15.35 -14.29 0.51
C GLY A 122 -14.75 -12.95 0.90
N GLU A 123 -14.15 -12.25 -0.07
CA GLU A 123 -13.67 -10.89 0.07
C GLU A 123 -13.99 -10.04 -1.16
N VAL A 124 -14.28 -8.76 -0.94
CA VAL A 124 -14.43 -7.75 -1.99
C VAL A 124 -13.54 -6.55 -1.71
N VAL A 125 -13.24 -5.80 -2.77
CA VAL A 125 -12.36 -4.63 -2.70
C VAL A 125 -13.09 -3.46 -2.03
N CYS A 126 -12.49 -2.91 -0.98
CA CYS A 126 -12.87 -1.66 -0.33
C CYS A 126 -11.74 -0.63 -0.48
N ALA A 127 -12.06 0.57 -0.94
CA ALA A 127 -11.11 1.67 -1.08
C ALA A 127 -11.42 2.81 -0.11
N TRP A 128 -10.47 3.17 0.74
CA TRP A 128 -10.48 4.41 1.50
C TRP A 128 -9.81 5.49 0.67
N ILE A 129 -10.51 6.59 0.38
CA ILE A 129 -10.05 7.68 -0.49
C ILE A 129 -10.08 8.98 0.27
N ARG A 130 -8.94 9.68 0.33
CA ARG A 130 -8.87 11.09 0.70
C ARG A 130 -9.08 11.93 -0.55
N LEU A 131 -10.11 12.77 -0.54
CA LEU A 131 -10.28 13.77 -1.59
C LEU A 131 -9.30 14.92 -1.32
N ARG A 132 -8.70 15.44 -2.40
CA ARG A 132 -7.91 16.68 -2.32
C ARG A 132 -8.84 17.86 -2.08
N ASP A 133 -8.34 18.93 -1.47
CA ASP A 133 -9.17 20.13 -1.19
C ASP A 133 -9.74 20.79 -2.46
N SER A 134 -9.11 20.56 -3.61
CA SER A 134 -9.57 21.02 -4.93
C SER A 134 -10.55 20.06 -5.61
N ALA A 135 -10.83 18.90 -5.02
CA ALA A 135 -11.83 17.99 -5.54
C ALA A 135 -13.21 18.60 -5.32
N GLY A 136 -14.00 18.71 -6.40
CA GLY A 136 -15.42 19.05 -6.28
C GLY A 136 -16.22 17.93 -5.63
N ASP A 137 -17.54 17.99 -5.77
CA ASP A 137 -18.44 16.95 -5.25
C ASP A 137 -18.27 15.65 -6.06
N ILE A 138 -17.43 14.74 -5.55
CA ILE A 138 -17.19 13.41 -6.13
C ILE A 138 -17.95 12.37 -5.32
N THR A 139 -18.69 11.51 -6.01
CA THR A 139 -19.45 10.40 -5.42
C THR A 139 -18.73 9.07 -5.59
N GLU A 140 -19.19 8.04 -4.88
CA GLU A 140 -18.69 6.67 -5.06
C GLU A 140 -18.95 6.15 -6.49
N GLU A 141 -20.07 6.51 -7.11
CA GLU A 141 -20.38 6.04 -8.47
C GLU A 141 -19.44 6.68 -9.49
N ASP A 142 -19.06 7.94 -9.32
CA ASP A 142 -18.06 8.59 -10.19
C ASP A 142 -16.72 7.84 -10.18
N ILE A 143 -16.29 7.37 -9.01
CA ILE A 143 -15.07 6.56 -8.87
C ILE A 143 -15.24 5.19 -9.53
N ARG A 144 -16.39 4.52 -9.35
CA ARG A 144 -16.68 3.24 -10.02
C ARG A 144 -16.69 3.41 -11.53
N ASP A 145 -17.40 4.41 -12.04
CA ASP A 145 -17.49 4.73 -13.46
C ASP A 145 -16.13 5.08 -14.06
N PHE A 146 -15.31 5.83 -13.34
CA PHE A 146 -13.93 6.07 -13.74
C PHE A 146 -13.13 4.78 -13.89
N CYS A 147 -13.34 3.79 -13.02
CA CYS A 147 -12.64 2.50 -13.07
C CYS A 147 -13.18 1.57 -14.17
N LYS A 148 -14.48 1.66 -14.52
CA LYS A 148 -15.10 0.83 -15.55
C LYS A 148 -14.36 1.00 -16.89
N GLY A 149 -13.98 -0.13 -17.49
CA GLY A 149 -13.24 -0.16 -18.75
C GLY A 149 -11.75 0.21 -18.66
N ARG A 150 -11.26 0.74 -17.52
CA ARG A 150 -9.83 1.05 -17.29
C ARG A 150 -9.10 -0.05 -16.53
N ILE A 151 -9.80 -0.77 -15.66
CA ILE A 151 -9.26 -1.90 -14.91
C ILE A 151 -10.20 -3.11 -15.01
N ALA A 152 -9.68 -4.29 -14.69
CA ALA A 152 -10.47 -5.51 -14.65
C ALA A 152 -11.62 -5.38 -13.64
N HIS A 153 -12.81 -5.91 -13.97
CA HIS A 153 -14.03 -5.72 -13.20
C HIS A 153 -13.89 -6.07 -11.70
N PHE A 154 -13.14 -7.13 -11.38
CA PHE A 154 -12.91 -7.58 -10.01
C PHE A 154 -11.95 -6.69 -9.20
N LYS A 155 -11.27 -5.74 -9.85
CA LYS A 155 -10.44 -4.72 -9.19
C LYS A 155 -11.19 -3.42 -8.92
N ILE A 156 -12.40 -3.27 -9.45
CA ILE A 156 -13.25 -2.11 -9.18
C ILE A 156 -13.73 -2.22 -7.73
N PRO A 157 -13.46 -1.22 -6.86
CA PRO A 157 -13.91 -1.25 -5.48
C PRO A 157 -15.42 -1.38 -5.39
N ARG A 158 -15.88 -2.36 -4.60
CA ARG A 158 -17.30 -2.50 -4.28
C ARG A 158 -17.74 -1.42 -3.29
N TYR A 159 -16.88 -1.16 -2.32
CA TYR A 159 -17.06 -0.11 -1.32
C TYR A 159 -16.01 0.98 -1.49
N ILE A 160 -16.45 2.23 -1.42
CA ILE A 160 -15.60 3.41 -1.49
C ILE A 160 -15.96 4.29 -0.29
N LEU A 161 -15.01 4.51 0.60
CA LEU A 161 -15.19 5.29 1.81
C LEU A 161 -14.33 6.55 1.71
N PHE A 162 -14.96 7.72 1.69
CA PHE A 162 -14.24 8.99 1.69
C PHE A 162 -13.80 9.34 3.12
N LYS A 163 -12.50 9.62 3.28
CA LYS A 163 -11.86 9.79 4.58
C LYS A 163 -11.01 11.05 4.63
N LYS A 164 -11.07 11.74 5.76
CA LYS A 164 -10.15 12.83 6.11
C LYS A 164 -8.80 12.26 6.53
N GLU A 165 -7.76 13.08 6.47
CA GLU A 165 -6.40 12.68 6.81
C GLU A 165 -6.26 12.07 8.21
N ASN A 166 -6.96 12.66 9.19
CA ASN A 166 -6.93 12.20 10.58
C ASN A 166 -7.74 10.91 10.84
N GLU A 167 -8.50 10.41 9.86
CA GLU A 167 -9.23 9.16 9.97
C GLU A 167 -8.38 7.94 9.58
N PHE A 168 -7.28 8.15 8.84
CA PHE A 168 -6.39 7.04 8.50
C PHE A 168 -5.62 6.58 9.75
N PRO A 169 -5.79 5.33 10.22
CA PRO A 169 -5.12 4.86 11.41
C PRO A 169 -3.62 4.70 11.13
N LEU A 170 -2.81 5.51 11.80
CA LEU A 170 -1.36 5.48 11.70
C LEU A 170 -0.75 4.87 12.98
N THR A 171 0.44 4.27 12.87
CA THR A 171 1.29 3.99 14.02
C THR A 171 1.91 5.27 14.56
N VAL A 172 2.55 5.19 15.73
CA VAL A 172 3.36 6.30 16.29
C VAL A 172 4.44 6.77 15.30
N THR A 173 4.93 5.86 14.44
CA THR A 173 5.89 6.15 13.37
C THR A 173 5.24 6.62 12.07
N GLY A 174 3.92 6.72 11.99
CA GLY A 174 3.19 7.18 10.80
C GLY A 174 2.73 6.08 9.85
N LYS A 175 3.03 4.78 10.11
CA LYS A 175 2.64 3.61 9.28
C LYS A 175 1.14 3.42 9.25
N ILE A 176 0.57 3.31 8.06
CA ILE A 176 -0.84 2.93 7.89
C ILE A 176 -1.06 1.52 8.43
N LYS A 177 -2.01 1.39 9.37
CA LYS A 177 -2.43 0.12 9.95
C LYS A 177 -3.55 -0.50 9.11
N LYS A 178 -3.19 -1.21 8.05
CA LYS A 178 -4.17 -1.86 7.15
C LYS A 178 -5.15 -2.81 7.85
N TYR A 179 -4.71 -3.46 8.93
CA TYR A 179 -5.59 -4.27 9.77
C TYR A 179 -6.71 -3.44 10.40
N GLU A 180 -6.36 -2.30 10.99
CA GLU A 180 -7.31 -1.39 11.63
C GLU A 180 -8.26 -0.76 10.59
N ILE A 181 -7.75 -0.37 9.41
CA ILE A 181 -8.60 0.06 8.28
C ILE A 181 -9.63 -1.01 7.92
N ARG A 182 -9.23 -2.27 7.87
CA ARG A 182 -10.15 -3.37 7.57
C ARG A 182 -11.23 -3.49 8.65
N GLU A 183 -10.87 -3.49 9.93
CA GLU A 183 -11.85 -3.59 11.02
C GLU A 183 -12.81 -2.39 11.05
N LEU A 184 -12.29 -1.16 10.91
CA LEU A 184 -13.11 0.04 10.79
C LEU A 184 -14.04 -0.01 9.58
N SER A 185 -13.56 -0.52 8.43
CA SER A 185 -14.40 -0.72 7.25
C SER A 185 -15.53 -1.71 7.51
N LYS A 186 -15.29 -2.80 8.26
CA LYS A 186 -16.34 -3.76 8.59
C LYS A 186 -17.42 -3.12 9.45
N ILE A 187 -17.02 -2.34 10.46
CA ILE A 187 -17.94 -1.64 11.36
C ILE A 187 -18.78 -0.64 10.56
N GLU A 188 -18.14 0.23 9.79
CA GLU A 188 -18.82 1.29 9.03
C GLU A 188 -19.76 0.74 7.94
N LEU A 189 -19.38 -0.38 7.32
CA LEU A 189 -20.19 -1.04 6.29
C LEU A 189 -21.20 -2.06 6.86
N GLY A 190 -21.21 -2.30 8.18
CA GLY A 190 -22.08 -3.29 8.82
C GLY A 190 -21.82 -4.74 8.37
N LEU A 191 -20.55 -5.12 8.22
CA LEU A 191 -20.09 -6.43 7.73
C LEU A 191 -19.53 -7.33 8.85
N GLU A 192 -19.68 -6.96 10.12
CA GLU A 192 -19.08 -7.63 11.28
C GLU A 192 -19.55 -9.08 11.45
N GLN A 193 -20.79 -9.36 11.05
CA GLN A 193 -21.43 -10.66 11.12
C GLN A 193 -21.00 -11.62 10.00
N ILE A 194 -20.35 -11.12 8.95
CA ILE A 194 -19.93 -11.93 7.81
C ILE A 194 -18.63 -12.66 8.20
N LYS A 195 -18.78 -13.92 8.59
CA LYS A 195 -17.65 -14.81 8.85
C LYS A 195 -16.88 -15.06 7.56
N ARG A 196 -15.56 -15.00 7.61
CA ARG A 196 -14.74 -15.46 6.48
C ARG A 196 -14.76 -16.99 6.48
N HIS A 197 -14.71 -17.59 5.29
CA HIS A 197 -14.39 -19.01 5.17
C HIS A 197 -12.97 -19.36 5.65
N VAL A 198 -12.15 -18.36 5.98
CA VAL A 198 -10.80 -18.50 6.53
C VAL A 198 -10.61 -17.47 7.64
N ASP A 199 -10.98 -17.82 8.86
CA ASP A 199 -10.59 -17.08 10.07
C ASP A 199 -9.45 -17.83 10.77
N HIS A 200 -8.37 -17.12 11.09
CA HIS A 200 -7.31 -17.65 11.95
C HIS A 200 -7.78 -17.54 13.40
N PHE A 201 -8.23 -18.66 13.97
CA PHE A 201 -8.36 -18.81 15.42
C PHE A 201 -7.22 -19.70 15.91
N ASN A 202 -6.37 -19.16 16.80
CA ASN A 202 -5.35 -19.91 17.56
C ASN A 202 -4.38 -20.82 16.76
N GLY A 203 -4.02 -20.45 15.52
CA GLY A 203 -3.03 -21.20 14.74
C GLY A 203 -3.55 -22.50 14.11
N GLU A 204 -4.86 -22.73 14.12
CA GLU A 204 -5.49 -23.83 13.40
C GLU A 204 -6.32 -23.31 12.21
N TRP A 205 -6.21 -24.00 11.07
CA TRP A 205 -7.05 -23.75 9.91
C TRP A 205 -8.43 -24.36 10.15
N VAL A 206 -9.41 -23.53 10.46
CA VAL A 206 -10.81 -23.97 10.52
C VAL A 206 -11.43 -23.80 9.15
N PHE A 207 -11.59 -24.91 8.42
CA PHE A 207 -12.39 -24.94 7.19
C PHE A 207 -13.84 -25.20 7.57
N ASP A 208 -14.70 -24.18 7.52
CA ASP A 208 -16.14 -24.39 7.63
C ASP A 208 -16.68 -24.79 6.25
N VAL A 209 -16.73 -26.09 5.98
CA VAL A 209 -17.34 -26.64 4.77
C VAL A 209 -18.85 -26.72 5.01
N GLN A 210 -19.54 -25.58 4.89
CA GLN A 210 -20.98 -25.59 4.64
C GLN A 210 -21.22 -25.90 3.16
N ALA A 211 -20.89 -27.13 2.75
CA ALA A 211 -21.42 -27.68 1.52
C ALA A 211 -22.88 -28.06 1.79
N GLU A 212 -23.81 -27.13 1.56
CA GLU A 212 -25.20 -27.49 1.34
C GLU A 212 -25.24 -28.46 0.15
N LYS A 213 -25.49 -29.73 0.46
CA LYS A 213 -25.73 -30.78 -0.54
C LYS A 213 -26.95 -30.38 -1.38
N HIS A 214 -26.71 -29.72 -2.51
CA HIS A 214 -27.67 -29.68 -3.60
C HIS A 214 -27.81 -31.12 -4.14
N VAL A 215 -28.81 -31.83 -3.64
CA VAL A 215 -29.25 -33.11 -4.20
C VAL A 215 -29.80 -32.82 -5.58
N ALA A 216 -29.03 -33.16 -6.62
CA ALA A 216 -29.51 -33.15 -7.99
C ALA A 216 -30.72 -34.10 -8.10
N LYS A 217 -31.90 -33.55 -8.42
CA LYS A 217 -33.06 -34.37 -8.82
C LYS A 217 -32.73 -35.05 -10.15
N PRO A 218 -33.00 -36.37 -10.29
CA PRO A 218 -32.82 -37.05 -11.57
C PRO A 218 -33.81 -36.47 -12.59
N ARG A 219 -33.32 -36.17 -13.78
CA ARG A 219 -34.16 -35.84 -14.93
C ARG A 219 -34.90 -37.12 -15.34
N GLY A 220 -36.23 -37.07 -15.28
CA GLY A 220 -37.10 -37.96 -16.05
C GLY A 220 -37.20 -37.50 -17.50
#